data_AF-A0A2V2FUR2-F1
#
_entry.id   AF-A0A2V2FUR2-F1
#
_cell.length_a   1.000
_cell.length_b   1.000
_cell.length_c   1.000
_cell.angle_alpha   90.00
_cell.angle_beta   90.00
_cell.angle_gamma   90.00
#
_symmetry.space_group_name_H-M   'P 1'
#
loop_
_entity.id
_entity.type
_entity.pdbx_description
1 polymer ?
#
loop_
_entity_poly.entity_id
_entity_poly.type
_entity_poly.pdbx_seq_one_letter_code
_entity_poly.pdbx_strand_id
1 'polypeptide(L)'
;MKKIGILMTLAVMLLSGCVKEGPEGKACPEDQATNAATAKDYAQTLIDHDYDTALTYNYSAEMSDVLNNGKMIDLLKSKVDSFGEFKEMQAALCSSEESKNIITLPMKFSKQNFNLNISFDGEGKITGITFSEFTGK
;
A
#
# COMPACT_ATOMS: atom_id res chain seq x y z
N MET A 1 48.02 -35.10 -26.98
CA MET A 1 47.16 -34.36 -27.93
C MET A 1 45.70 -34.50 -27.49
N LYS A 2 44.95 -33.38 -27.44
CA LYS A 2 43.49 -33.23 -27.21
C LYS A 2 42.92 -33.79 -25.89
N LYS A 3 42.72 -32.98 -24.83
CA LYS A 3 41.63 -31.99 -24.58
C LYS A 3 40.23 -32.51 -24.91
N ILE A 4 39.46 -32.92 -23.89
CA ILE A 4 38.03 -32.56 -23.72
C ILE A 4 37.77 -32.51 -22.22
N GLY A 5 37.88 -31.32 -21.64
CA GLY A 5 37.37 -31.05 -20.29
C GLY A 5 35.87 -30.89 -20.39
N ILE A 6 35.13 -31.75 -19.69
CA ILE A 6 33.68 -31.61 -19.51
C ILE A 6 33.50 -30.45 -18.53
N LEU A 7 33.24 -29.27 -19.10
CA LEU A 7 32.79 -28.10 -18.37
C LEU A 7 31.33 -28.40 -17.97
N MET A 8 31.13 -28.95 -16.76
CA MET A 8 29.81 -28.98 -16.14
C MET A 8 29.38 -27.53 -15.92
N THR A 9 28.54 -27.04 -16.83
CA THR A 9 27.85 -25.77 -16.71
C THR A 9 26.97 -25.85 -15.47
N LEU A 10 27.45 -25.27 -14.37
CA LEU A 10 26.63 -25.03 -13.18
C LEU A 10 25.62 -23.96 -13.58
N ALA A 11 24.49 -24.39 -14.14
CA ALA A 11 23.31 -23.58 -14.30
C ALA A 11 22.85 -23.21 -12.89
N VAL A 12 23.29 -22.05 -12.41
CA VAL A 12 22.66 -21.36 -11.29
C VAL A 12 21.27 -20.99 -11.80
N MET A 13 20.33 -21.90 -11.64
CA MET A 13 18.91 -21.58 -11.62
C MET A 13 18.76 -20.66 -10.42
N LEU A 14 18.92 -19.35 -10.66
CA LEU A 14 18.31 -18.35 -9.83
C LEU A 14 16.84 -18.75 -9.83
N LEU A 15 16.40 -19.35 -8.73
CA LEU A 15 15.01 -19.32 -8.33
C LEU A 15 14.71 -17.82 -8.23
N SER A 16 14.32 -17.24 -9.37
CA SER A 16 13.38 -16.14 -9.40
C SER A 16 12.17 -16.70 -8.68
N GLY A 17 12.20 -16.64 -7.34
CA GLY A 17 10.98 -16.65 -6.58
C GLY A 17 10.10 -15.65 -7.29
N CYS A 18 8.90 -16.07 -7.65
CA CYS A 18 7.88 -15.17 -8.11
C CYS A 18 7.76 -14.09 -7.02
N VAL A 19 8.51 -13.01 -7.17
CA VAL A 19 8.17 -11.72 -6.60
C VAL A 19 6.86 -11.46 -7.29
N LYS A 20 5.77 -11.71 -6.57
CA LYS A 20 4.46 -11.28 -6.98
C LYS A 20 4.57 -9.76 -6.91
N GLU A 21 5.01 -9.17 -8.02
CA GLU A 21 4.99 -7.73 -8.21
C GLU A 21 3.61 -7.28 -7.75
N GLY A 22 3.59 -6.45 -6.70
CA GLY A 22 2.34 -5.85 -6.23
C GLY A 22 1.63 -5.23 -7.45
N PRO A 23 0.29 -5.17 -7.45
CA PRO A 23 -0.43 -4.71 -8.63
C PRO A 23 0.18 -3.39 -9.12
N GLU A 24 0.68 -3.39 -10.36
CA GLU A 24 1.13 -2.19 -11.04
C GLU A 24 -0.08 -1.28 -11.20
N GLY A 25 -0.35 -0.47 -10.17
CA GLY A 25 -1.50 0.41 -10.17
C GLY A 25 -1.37 1.41 -11.31
N LYS A 26 -2.49 1.71 -11.97
CA LYS A 26 -2.53 2.68 -13.07
C LYS A 26 -2.90 4.04 -12.54
N ALA A 27 -2.72 5.10 -13.35
CA ALA A 27 -3.31 6.39 -13.02
C ALA A 27 -4.82 6.20 -12.74
N CYS A 28 -5.31 6.87 -11.71
CA CYS A 28 -6.70 6.73 -11.30
C CYS A 28 -7.67 7.24 -12.36
N PRO A 29 -8.66 6.41 -12.77
CA PRO A 29 -9.72 6.86 -13.66
C PRO A 29 -10.62 7.89 -12.96
N GLU A 30 -11.37 8.66 -13.75
CA GLU A 30 -12.21 9.77 -13.26
C GLU A 30 -13.28 9.30 -12.27
N ASP A 31 -13.85 8.12 -12.48
CA ASP A 31 -14.85 7.51 -11.60
C ASP A 31 -14.29 7.09 -10.23
N GLN A 32 -12.96 7.07 -10.06
CA GLN A 32 -12.28 6.83 -8.79
C GLN A 32 -11.69 8.11 -8.17
N ALA A 33 -11.94 9.29 -8.75
CA ALA A 33 -11.36 10.55 -8.26
C ALA A 33 -11.72 10.84 -6.80
N THR A 34 -12.96 10.56 -6.39
CA THR A 34 -13.41 10.74 -4.99
C THR A 34 -12.67 9.81 -4.02
N ASN A 35 -12.52 8.53 -4.39
CA ASN A 35 -11.78 7.55 -3.58
C ASN A 35 -10.31 7.93 -3.49
N ALA A 36 -9.71 8.37 -4.61
CA ALA A 36 -8.33 8.83 -4.64
C ALA A 36 -8.10 10.08 -3.79
N ALA A 37 -9.04 11.03 -3.79
CA ALA A 37 -9.00 12.20 -2.92
C ALA A 37 -9.10 11.80 -1.43
N THR A 38 -10.07 10.94 -1.10
CA THR A 38 -10.26 10.42 0.26
C THR A 38 -9.02 9.67 0.76
N ALA A 39 -8.41 8.85 -0.08
CA ALA A 39 -7.20 8.12 0.28
C ALA A 39 -6.02 9.06 0.59
N LYS A 40 -5.85 10.12 -0.20
CA LYS A 40 -4.79 11.13 0.03
C LYS A 40 -5.02 11.90 1.32
N ASP A 41 -6.25 12.31 1.58
CA ASP A 41 -6.65 12.98 2.82
C ASP A 41 -6.39 12.08 4.04
N TYR A 42 -6.76 10.80 3.93
CA TYR A 42 -6.49 9.80 4.96
C TYR A 42 -5.00 9.63 5.23
N ALA A 43 -4.19 9.55 4.16
CA ALA A 43 -2.74 9.45 4.28
C ALA A 43 -2.14 10.67 4.98
N GLN A 44 -2.60 11.88 4.63
CA GLN A 44 -2.18 13.12 5.27
C GLN A 44 -2.57 13.13 6.76
N THR A 45 -3.79 12.71 7.09
CA THR A 45 -4.27 12.56 8.47
C THR A 45 -3.35 11.66 9.30
N LEU A 46 -2.89 10.54 8.74
CA LEU A 46 -1.93 9.66 9.41
C LEU A 46 -0.54 10.30 9.58
N ILE A 47 -0.07 11.06 8.59
CA ILE A 47 1.22 11.78 8.62
C ILE A 47 1.20 12.88 9.69
N ASP A 48 0.05 13.53 9.87
CA ASP A 48 -0.15 14.60 10.86
C ASP A 48 -0.46 14.05 12.27
N HIS A 49 -0.44 12.72 12.44
CA HIS A 49 -0.77 12.02 13.68
C HIS A 49 -2.18 12.33 14.22
N ASP A 50 -3.11 12.73 13.36
CA ASP A 50 -4.49 13.06 13.72
C ASP A 50 -5.39 11.80 13.70
N TYR A 51 -5.14 10.90 14.66
CA TYR A 51 -5.86 9.63 14.74
C TYR A 51 -7.33 9.78 15.13
N ASP A 52 -7.71 10.88 15.77
CA ASP A 52 -9.10 11.18 16.07
C ASP A 52 -9.88 11.42 14.77
N THR A 53 -9.34 12.24 13.86
CA THR A 53 -9.91 12.42 12.52
C THR A 53 -9.87 11.13 11.71
N ALA A 54 -8.78 10.34 11.81
CA ALA A 54 -8.68 9.07 11.10
C ALA A 54 -9.85 8.12 11.44
N LEU A 55 -10.40 8.17 12.65
CA LEU A 55 -11.54 7.34 13.06
C LEU A 55 -12.90 7.79 12.48
N THR A 56 -12.98 8.97 11.85
CA THR A 56 -14.25 9.57 11.39
C THR A 56 -14.56 9.30 9.91
N TYR A 57 -13.63 8.71 9.16
CA TYR A 57 -13.83 8.42 7.75
C TYR A 57 -14.99 7.44 7.52
N ASN A 58 -15.51 7.41 6.29
CA ASN A 58 -16.64 6.55 5.94
C ASN A 58 -16.18 5.08 5.81
N TYR A 59 -16.33 4.31 6.88
CA TYR A 59 -15.93 2.91 6.97
C TYR A 59 -17.08 1.95 6.67
N SER A 60 -16.75 0.75 6.20
CA SER A 60 -17.70 -0.36 6.27
C SER A 60 -18.00 -0.73 7.73
N ALA A 61 -19.11 -1.44 7.97
CA ALA A 61 -19.46 -1.89 9.32
C ALA A 61 -18.36 -2.79 9.91
N GLU A 62 -17.86 -3.74 9.12
CA GLU A 62 -16.78 -4.64 9.52
C GLU A 62 -15.49 -3.88 9.89
N MET A 63 -15.14 -2.87 9.10
CA MET A 63 -13.96 -2.05 9.37
C MET A 63 -14.14 -1.17 10.61
N SER A 64 -15.35 -0.65 10.84
CA SER A 64 -15.69 0.11 12.04
C SER A 64 -15.52 -0.74 13.30
N ASP A 65 -15.94 -2.01 13.27
CA ASP A 65 -15.75 -2.94 14.39
C ASP A 65 -14.26 -3.22 14.67
N VAL A 66 -13.44 -3.29 13.61
CA VAL A 66 -11.98 -3.44 13.75
C VAL A 66 -11.35 -2.18 14.35
N LEU A 67 -11.81 -0.99 13.99
CA LEU A 67 -11.29 0.27 14.52
C LEU A 67 -11.72 0.50 15.98
N ASN A 68 -12.97 0.19 16.32
CA ASN A 68 -13.53 0.36 17.66
C ASN A 68 -12.86 -0.52 18.72
N ASN A 69 -12.22 -1.62 18.31
CA ASN A 69 -11.43 -2.44 19.23
C ASN A 69 -10.04 -1.85 19.56
N GLY A 70 -9.67 -0.71 18.96
CA GLY A 70 -8.47 0.07 19.23
C GLY A 70 -7.16 -0.47 18.65
N LYS A 71 -7.07 -1.78 18.39
CA LYS A 71 -5.82 -2.44 17.98
C LYS A 71 -5.28 -1.92 16.67
N MET A 72 -6.17 -1.53 15.75
CA MET A 72 -5.76 -1.06 14.43
C MET A 72 -5.10 0.32 14.49
N ILE A 73 -5.64 1.26 15.27
CA ILE A 73 -5.04 2.59 15.41
C ILE A 73 -3.65 2.50 16.06
N ASP A 74 -3.50 1.66 17.10
CA ASP A 74 -2.18 1.45 17.73
C ASP A 74 -1.15 0.88 16.73
N LEU A 75 -1.58 -0.04 15.86
CA LEU A 75 -0.73 -0.58 14.79
C LEU A 75 -0.38 0.49 13.77
N LEU A 76 -1.34 1.30 13.32
CA LEU A 76 -1.11 2.41 12.39
C LEU A 76 -0.12 3.41 12.98
N LYS A 77 -0.31 3.81 14.24
CA LYS A 77 0.58 4.74 14.95
C LYS A 77 2.00 4.20 15.05
N SER A 78 2.15 2.99 15.58
CA SER A 78 3.45 2.31 15.69
C SER A 78 4.16 2.21 14.33
N LYS A 79 3.39 1.93 13.28
CA LYS A 79 3.91 1.79 11.92
C LYS A 79 4.35 3.14 11.35
N VAL A 80 3.54 4.20 11.46
CA VAL A 80 3.90 5.56 11.00
C VAL A 80 5.15 6.07 11.70
N ASP A 81 5.24 5.93 13.03
CA ASP A 81 6.40 6.36 13.81
C ASP A 81 7.70 5.62 13.40
N SER A 82 7.57 4.38 12.90
CA SER A 82 8.71 3.58 12.45
C SER A 82 9.33 4.07 11.13
N PHE A 83 8.57 4.80 10.30
CA PHE A 83 9.00 5.19 8.95
C PHE A 83 9.93 6.39 8.92
N GLY A 84 9.95 7.19 10.00
CA GLY A 84 10.74 8.41 10.09
C GLY A 84 9.98 9.63 9.56
N GLU A 85 10.73 10.64 9.15
CA GLU A 85 10.17 11.91 8.69
C GLU A 85 9.58 11.75 7.29
N PHE A 86 8.34 12.19 7.09
CA PHE A 86 7.69 12.22 5.79
C PHE A 86 8.44 13.13 4.80
N LYS A 87 8.54 12.70 3.54
CA LYS A 87 9.25 13.44 2.48
C LYS A 87 8.37 13.76 1.28
N GLU A 88 7.64 12.77 0.78
CA GLU A 88 6.85 12.91 -0.44
C GLU A 88 5.71 11.88 -0.48
N MET A 89 4.54 12.30 -0.95
CA MET A 89 3.48 11.41 -1.39
C MET A 89 3.36 11.54 -2.90
N GLN A 90 3.53 10.43 -3.61
CA GLN A 90 3.46 10.39 -5.06
C GLN A 90 2.01 10.34 -5.56
N ALA A 91 1.85 10.41 -6.88
CA ALA A 91 0.54 10.25 -7.51
C ALA A 91 -0.11 8.93 -7.11
N ALA A 92 -1.41 9.00 -6.79
CA ALA A 92 -2.21 7.83 -6.48
C ALA A 92 -2.31 6.91 -7.68
N LEU A 93 -2.18 5.61 -7.41
CA LEU A 93 -2.39 4.54 -8.36
C LEU A 93 -3.68 3.80 -7.98
N CYS A 94 -4.45 3.41 -8.98
CA CYS A 94 -5.70 2.71 -8.81
C CYS A 94 -5.64 1.31 -9.42
N SER A 95 -6.23 0.35 -8.72
CA SER A 95 -6.53 -0.99 -9.22
C SER A 95 -7.90 -1.43 -8.73
N SER A 96 -8.40 -2.54 -9.30
CA SER A 96 -9.64 -3.16 -8.84
C SER A 96 -9.41 -4.65 -8.64
N GLU A 97 -9.80 -5.16 -7.48
CA GLU A 97 -9.71 -6.59 -7.11
C GLU A 97 -11.02 -7.01 -6.46
N GLU A 98 -11.62 -8.13 -6.90
CA GLU A 98 -12.79 -8.75 -6.26
C GLU A 98 -13.94 -7.75 -5.93
N SER A 99 -14.23 -6.81 -6.83
CA SER A 99 -15.22 -5.74 -6.69
C SER A 99 -14.86 -4.59 -5.72
N LYS A 100 -13.62 -4.54 -5.24
CA LYS A 100 -13.08 -3.43 -4.46
C LYS A 100 -12.21 -2.53 -5.35
N ASN A 101 -12.32 -1.23 -5.14
CA ASN A 101 -11.40 -0.25 -5.71
C ASN A 101 -10.25 -0.02 -4.73
N ILE A 102 -9.02 -0.27 -5.15
CA ILE A 102 -7.84 -0.12 -4.30
C ILE A 102 -7.09 1.11 -4.76
N ILE A 103 -6.92 2.07 -3.85
CA ILE A 103 -6.05 3.23 -4.04
C ILE A 103 -4.72 2.94 -3.36
N THR A 104 -3.64 2.96 -4.13
CA THR A 104 -2.26 2.84 -3.65
C THR A 104 -1.59 4.21 -3.70
N LEU A 105 -1.05 4.64 -2.56
CA LEU A 105 -0.28 5.86 -2.40
C LEU A 105 1.18 5.51 -2.12
N PRO A 106 2.08 5.67 -3.09
CA PRO A 106 3.50 5.53 -2.85
C PRO A 106 4.00 6.71 -2.02
N MET A 107 4.60 6.43 -0.86
CA MET A 107 5.05 7.46 0.07
C MET A 107 6.51 7.24 0.46
N LYS A 108 7.25 8.35 0.48
CA LYS A 108 8.67 8.38 0.83
C LYS A 108 8.85 8.98 2.22
N PHE A 109 9.70 8.32 3.01
CA PHE A 109 10.07 8.74 4.35
C PHE A 109 11.58 8.59 4.55
N SER A 110 12.12 9.16 5.62
CA SER A 110 13.57 9.16 5.84
C SER A 110 14.19 7.80 6.19
N LYS A 111 13.41 6.82 6.68
CA LYS A 111 13.92 5.47 7.02
C LYS A 111 13.47 4.40 6.05
N GLN A 112 12.19 4.41 5.67
CA GLN A 112 11.61 3.39 4.80
C GLN A 112 10.47 3.96 3.96
N ASN A 113 10.54 3.75 2.65
CA ASN A 113 9.43 4.04 1.75
C ASN A 113 8.43 2.88 1.77
N PHE A 114 7.16 3.18 1.53
CA PHE A 114 6.12 2.17 1.47
C PHE A 114 4.94 2.66 0.65
N ASN A 115 4.06 1.73 0.33
CA ASN A 115 2.76 2.01 -0.25
C ASN A 115 1.69 1.94 0.83
N LEU A 116 0.84 2.97 0.95
CA LEU A 116 -0.42 2.88 1.69
C LEU A 116 -1.51 2.46 0.72
N ASN A 117 -2.19 1.35 1.01
CA ASN A 117 -3.27 0.83 0.19
C ASN A 117 -4.59 0.96 0.96
N ILE A 118 -5.58 1.58 0.33
CA ILE A 118 -6.91 1.77 0.90
C ILE A 118 -7.92 1.15 -0.05
N SER A 119 -8.65 0.16 0.43
CA SER A 119 -9.68 -0.55 -0.32
C SER A 119 -11.05 0.06 -0.07
N PHE A 120 -11.79 0.34 -1.13
CA PHE A 120 -13.13 0.90 -1.12
C PHE A 120 -14.13 -0.11 -1.71
N ASP A 121 -15.33 -0.19 -1.12
CA ASP A 121 -16.46 -0.90 -1.75
C ASP A 121 -17.16 -0.03 -2.83
N GLY A 122 -18.21 -0.58 -3.44
CA GLY A 122 -19.00 0.10 -4.45
C GLY A 122 -19.77 1.33 -3.97
N GLU A 123 -19.89 1.54 -2.66
CA GLU A 123 -20.49 2.73 -2.04
C GLU A 123 -19.43 3.77 -1.64
N GLY A 124 -18.15 3.49 -1.87
CA GLY A 124 -17.04 4.36 -1.49
C GLY A 124 -16.69 4.29 0.01
N LYS A 125 -17.09 3.23 0.71
CA LYS A 125 -16.68 3.00 2.11
C LYS A 125 -15.34 2.31 2.17
N ILE A 126 -14.50 2.72 3.12
CA ILE A 126 -13.22 2.08 3.39
C ILE A 126 -13.47 0.70 4.03
N THR A 127 -12.99 -0.33 3.36
CA THR A 127 -13.09 -1.75 3.77
C THR A 127 -11.77 -2.33 4.24
N GLY A 128 -10.65 -1.62 4.05
CA GLY A 128 -9.34 -2.09 4.46
C GLY A 128 -8.26 -1.05 4.27
N ILE A 129 -7.28 -1.08 5.17
CA ILE A 129 -6.09 -0.24 5.13
C ILE A 129 -4.89 -1.14 5.37
N THR A 130 -3.92 -1.14 4.45
CA THR A 130 -2.72 -1.96 4.55
C THR A 130 -1.49 -1.20 4.06
N PHE A 131 -0.32 -1.70 4.46
CA PHE A 131 0.96 -1.25 3.93
C PHE A 131 1.59 -2.35 3.09
N SER A 132 2.18 -2.00 1.95
CA SER A 132 2.95 -2.91 1.11
C SER A 132 4.32 -2.32 0.76
N GLU A 133 5.16 -3.14 0.13
CA GLU A 133 6.44 -2.69 -0.41
C GLU A 133 6.26 -1.52 -1.37
N PHE A 134 7.21 -0.59 -1.37
CA PHE A 134 7.17 0.59 -2.21
C PHE A 134 7.35 0.22 -3.69
N THR A 135 6.42 0.68 -4.53
CA THR A 135 6.47 0.49 -5.99
C THR A 135 6.53 1.81 -6.76
N GLY A 136 6.66 2.93 -6.06
CA GLY A 136 6.84 4.25 -6.67
C GLY A 136 8.20 4.38 -7.38
N LYS A 137 8.28 5.34 -8.32
CA LYS A 137 9.51 5.63 -9.08
C LYS A 137 10.34 6.76 -8.45
#